data_AF-A0A8J2KUG5-F1
#
_entry.id   AF-A0A8J2KUG5-F1
#
_cell.length_a   1.000
_cell.length_b   1.000
_cell.length_c   1.000
_cell.angle_alpha   90.00
_cell.angle_beta   90.00
_cell.angle_gamma   90.00
#
_symmetry.space_group_name_H-M   'P 1'
#
loop_
_entity.id
_entity.type
_entity.pdbx_description
1 polymer ?
#
loop_
_entity_poly.entity_id
_entity_poly.type
_entity_poly.pdbx_seq_one_letter_code
_entity_poly.pdbx_strand_id
1 'polypeptide(L)'
;AVLFRKNLQGVVSIEKPRSSKWICTSAPSRDWDLKDVTHCSGEYFVRNMLHQVWFYEAVRHIPNRALVVEVSPRTIFQGILKQSVPEDCLHFTPILRKGDLNPLLSPEASTLLQPEM
;
A
#
# COMPACT_ATOMS: atom_id res chain seq x y z
N ALA A 1 -9.91 11.08 18.84
CA ALA A 1 -9.12 11.67 17.73
C ALA A 1 -8.01 12.62 18.21
N VAL A 2 -8.28 13.57 19.12
CA VAL A 2 -7.30 14.62 19.52
C VAL A 2 -5.97 14.06 20.04
N LEU A 3 -6.00 13.07 20.95
CA LEU A 3 -4.78 12.47 21.49
C LEU A 3 -3.97 11.72 20.41
N PHE A 4 -4.65 11.00 19.52
CA PHE A 4 -4.02 10.28 18.42
C PHE A 4 -3.30 11.22 17.45
N ARG A 5 -3.98 12.31 17.06
CA ARG A 5 -3.41 13.38 16.24
C ARG A 5 -2.16 13.98 16.88
N LYS A 6 -2.23 14.36 18.16
CA LYS A 6 -1.09 14.91 18.90
C LYS A 6 0.11 13.96 18.91
N ASN A 7 -0.12 12.67 19.14
CA ASN A 7 0.95 11.68 19.17
C ASN A 7 1.57 11.46 17.78
N LEU A 8 0.75 11.40 16.72
CA LEU A 8 1.24 11.24 15.36
C LEU A 8 2.10 12.42 14.88
N GLN A 9 1.78 13.65 15.30
CA GLN A 9 2.64 14.81 15.00
C GLN A 9 4.03 14.70 15.63
N GLY A 10 4.15 14.01 16.78
CA GLY A 10 5.45 13.70 17.38
C GLY A 10 6.20 12.57 16.66
N VAL A 11 5.48 11.56 16.15
CA VAL A 11 6.07 10.42 15.42
C VAL A 11 6.48 10.82 14.00
N VAL A 12 5.63 11.57 13.30
CA VAL A 12 5.86 12.10 11.95
C VAL A 12 6.20 13.58 12.05
N SER A 13 7.40 13.85 12.54
CA SER A 13 7.89 15.22 12.80
C SER A 13 8.28 15.99 11.54
N ILE A 14 8.62 15.28 10.46
CA ILE A 14 8.98 15.87 9.16
C ILE A 14 8.06 15.29 8.09
N GLU A 15 7.15 16.13 7.60
CA GLU A 15 6.26 15.78 6.50
C GLU A 15 7.05 15.69 5.19
N LYS A 16 6.81 14.61 4.43
CA LYS A 16 7.45 14.40 3.11
C LYS A 16 6.38 14.34 2.02
N PRO A 17 6.62 14.94 0.84
CA PRO A 17 5.69 14.81 -0.27
C PRO A 17 5.59 13.34 -0.71
N ARG A 18 4.36 12.89 -0.99
CA ARG A 18 4.12 11.58 -1.61
C ARG A 18 4.37 11.71 -3.11
N SER A 19 4.95 10.66 -3.70
CA SER A 19 5.10 10.60 -5.15
C SER A 19 3.76 10.33 -5.83
N SER A 20 3.63 10.71 -7.11
CA SER A 20 2.48 10.37 -7.95
C SER A 20 2.24 8.87 -8.12
N LYS A 21 3.26 8.03 -7.84
CA LYS A 21 3.13 6.56 -7.85
C LYS A 21 2.28 6.04 -6.69
N TRP A 22 2.11 6.80 -5.61
CA TRP A 22 1.29 6.38 -4.46
C TRP A 22 -0.13 6.91 -4.57
N ILE A 23 -0.98 6.11 -5.21
CA ILE A 23 -2.42 6.37 -5.32
C ILE A 23 -3.05 6.41 -3.92
N CYS A 24 -3.78 7.49 -3.60
CA CYS A 24 -4.36 7.69 -2.29
C CYS A 24 -5.70 6.93 -2.14
N THR A 25 -5.90 6.26 -1.01
CA THR A 25 -7.14 5.58 -0.66
C THR A 25 -7.85 6.19 0.55
N SER A 26 -7.27 7.20 1.20
CA SER A 26 -7.89 7.88 2.36
C SER A 26 -8.77 9.08 1.98
N ALA A 27 -8.82 9.43 0.69
CA ALA A 27 -9.61 10.53 0.15
C ALA A 27 -10.03 10.23 -1.30
N PRO A 28 -11.21 10.72 -1.74
CA PRO A 28 -11.63 10.59 -3.14
C PRO A 28 -10.71 11.40 -4.07
N SER A 29 -10.64 11.04 -5.35
CA SER A 29 -9.70 11.64 -6.32
C SER A 29 -9.77 13.17 -6.44
N ARG A 30 -10.95 13.76 -6.24
CA ARG A 30 -11.14 15.23 -6.21
C ARG A 30 -10.36 15.96 -5.11
N ASP A 31 -9.97 15.25 -4.06
CA ASP A 31 -9.31 15.79 -2.88
C ASP A 31 -7.80 15.46 -2.87
N TRP A 32 -7.26 14.82 -3.92
CA TRP A 32 -5.86 14.37 -3.95
C TRP A 32 -4.83 15.50 -3.93
N ASP A 33 -5.22 16.70 -4.35
CA ASP A 33 -4.36 17.88 -4.37
C ASP A 33 -4.33 18.62 -3.01
N LEU A 34 -5.15 18.21 -2.05
CA LEU A 34 -5.13 18.80 -0.70
C LEU A 34 -3.80 18.50 -0.02
N LYS A 35 -3.26 19.48 0.72
CA LYS A 35 -1.97 19.34 1.43
C LYS A 35 -1.92 18.12 2.36
N ASP A 36 -2.99 17.90 3.12
CA ASP A 36 -3.13 16.76 4.04
C ASP A 36 -3.28 15.40 3.33
N VAL A 37 -3.41 15.41 2.01
CA VAL A 37 -3.41 14.22 1.16
C VAL A 37 -2.09 14.09 0.41
N THR A 38 -1.49 15.17 -0.09
CA THR A 38 -0.24 15.11 -0.88
C THR A 38 1.01 14.77 -0.07
N HIS A 39 0.96 14.90 1.27
CA HIS A 39 2.11 14.66 2.14
C HIS A 39 1.89 13.47 3.08
N CYS A 40 2.96 12.73 3.36
CA CYS A 40 2.99 11.75 4.43
C CYS A 40 3.17 12.51 5.76
N SER A 41 2.06 12.95 6.35
CA SER A 41 1.98 13.75 7.57
C SER A 41 1.18 13.04 8.67
N GLY A 42 1.24 13.57 9.90
CA GLY A 42 0.35 13.12 10.97
C GLY A 42 -1.14 13.24 10.59
N GLU A 43 -1.53 14.33 9.92
CA GLU A 43 -2.92 14.52 9.45
C GLU A 43 -3.32 13.51 8.36
N TYR A 44 -2.40 13.11 7.48
CA TYR A 44 -2.66 12.06 6.49
C TYR A 44 -3.03 10.73 7.14
N PHE A 45 -2.31 10.33 8.19
CA PHE A 45 -2.60 9.10 8.93
C PHE A 45 -3.87 9.21 9.78
N VAL A 46 -4.13 10.37 10.39
CA VAL A 46 -5.42 10.63 11.05
C VAL A 46 -6.57 10.52 10.05
N ARG A 47 -6.40 11.05 8.84
CA ARG A 47 -7.40 10.95 7.77
C ARG A 47 -7.65 9.50 7.37
N ASN A 48 -6.61 8.73 7.13
CA ASN A 48 -6.72 7.31 6.78
C ASN A 48 -7.47 6.49 7.84
N MET A 49 -7.34 6.85 9.13
CA MET A 49 -8.03 6.17 10.22
C MET A 49 -9.50 6.58 10.39
N LEU A 50 -9.84 7.83 10.10
CA LEU A 50 -11.18 8.39 10.34
C LEU A 50 -12.11 8.34 9.13
N HIS A 51 -11.56 8.26 7.92
CA HIS A 51 -12.33 8.23 6.69
C HIS A 51 -12.38 6.83 6.08
N GLN A 52 -13.40 6.58 5.26
CA GLN A 52 -13.51 5.34 4.52
C GLN A 52 -12.34 5.13 3.55
N VAL A 53 -12.04 3.86 3.28
CA VAL A 53 -10.99 3.47 2.33
C VAL A 53 -11.58 3.39 0.91
N TRP A 54 -11.14 4.27 0.03
CA TRP A 54 -11.54 4.36 -1.38
C TRP A 54 -10.78 3.36 -2.25
N PHE A 55 -10.79 2.08 -1.85
CA PHE A 55 -9.98 1.03 -2.48
C PHE A 55 -10.41 0.78 -3.93
N TYR A 56 -11.71 0.65 -4.19
CA TYR A 56 -12.22 0.38 -5.53
C TYR A 56 -11.86 1.48 -6.55
N GLU A 57 -11.89 2.74 -6.14
CA GLU A 57 -11.46 3.87 -6.99
C GLU A 57 -9.97 3.83 -7.27
N ALA A 58 -9.14 3.53 -6.26
CA ALA A 58 -7.70 3.44 -6.43
C ALA A 58 -7.30 2.28 -7.35
N VAL A 59 -7.93 1.12 -7.23
CA VAL A 59 -7.61 -0.08 -8.04
C VAL A 59 -7.86 0.15 -9.53
N ARG A 60 -8.81 1.02 -9.90
CA ARG A 60 -9.05 1.41 -11.31
C ARG A 60 -7.89 2.15 -11.97
N HIS A 61 -6.91 2.61 -11.20
CA HIS A 61 -5.69 3.24 -11.72
C HIS A 61 -4.59 2.24 -12.08
N ILE A 62 -4.80 0.94 -11.80
CA ILE A 62 -3.87 -0.11 -12.21
C ILE A 62 -3.96 -0.29 -13.74
N PRO A 63 -2.85 -0.16 -14.47
CA PRO A 63 -2.86 -0.31 -15.92
C PRO A 63 -3.10 -1.76 -16.33
N ASN A 64 -3.53 -1.96 -17.58
CA ASN A 64 -3.61 -3.28 -18.20
C ASN A 64 -2.23 -3.95 -18.20
N ARG A 65 -2.21 -5.29 -18.19
CA ARG A 65 -0.98 -6.11 -18.21
C ARG A 65 -0.04 -5.83 -17.02
N ALA A 66 -0.56 -5.37 -15.90
CA ALA A 66 0.24 -5.13 -14.69
C ALA A 66 0.48 -6.43 -13.91
N LEU A 67 1.61 -6.48 -13.20
CA LEU A 67 1.85 -7.43 -12.12
C LEU A 67 1.38 -6.81 -10.80
N VAL A 68 0.31 -7.34 -10.22
CA VAL A 68 -0.25 -6.90 -8.94
C VAL A 68 0.31 -7.79 -7.83
N VAL A 69 1.08 -7.20 -6.92
CA VAL A 69 1.68 -7.90 -5.78
C VAL A 69 0.95 -7.49 -4.49
N GLU A 70 0.35 -8.45 -3.78
CA GLU A 70 -0.22 -8.20 -2.46
C GLU A 70 0.88 -8.25 -1.39
N VAL A 71 1.07 -7.15 -0.65
CA VAL A 71 2.01 -7.07 0.47
C VAL A 71 1.24 -7.16 1.77
N SER A 72 1.07 -8.38 2.28
CA SER A 72 0.32 -8.66 3.51
C SER A 72 0.76 -9.99 4.12
N PRO A 73 0.70 -10.16 5.46
CA PRO A 73 0.94 -11.45 6.10
C PRO A 73 -0.16 -12.49 5.78
N ARG A 74 -1.31 -12.07 5.24
CA ARG A 74 -2.41 -12.94 4.80
C ARG A 74 -3.09 -12.40 3.55
N THR A 75 -3.61 -13.32 2.73
CA THR A 75 -4.16 -13.04 1.40
C THR A 75 -5.65 -12.71 1.44
N ILE A 76 -5.99 -11.53 1.96
CA ILE A 76 -7.40 -11.12 2.10
C ILE A 76 -7.93 -10.40 0.86
N PHE A 77 -7.04 -9.82 0.04
CA PHE A 77 -7.44 -9.04 -1.12
C PHE A 77 -7.56 -9.85 -2.40
N GLN A 78 -7.15 -11.12 -2.40
CA GLN A 78 -7.18 -11.98 -3.59
C GLN A 78 -8.56 -12.00 -4.27
N GLY A 79 -9.64 -12.13 -3.48
CA GLY A 79 -11.01 -12.16 -4.01
C GLY A 79 -11.43 -10.85 -4.67
N ILE A 80 -11.21 -9.73 -3.98
CA ILE A 80 -11.60 -8.40 -4.49
C ILE A 80 -10.72 -7.95 -5.66
N LEU A 81 -9.42 -8.26 -5.65
CA LEU A 81 -8.51 -7.93 -6.73
C LEU A 81 -8.90 -8.64 -8.02
N LYS A 82 -9.23 -9.95 -7.97
CA LYS A 82 -9.73 -10.71 -9.13
C LYS A 82 -10.96 -10.09 -9.81
N GLN A 83 -11.77 -9.35 -9.06
CA GLN A 83 -12.97 -8.70 -9.57
C GLN A 83 -12.76 -7.24 -9.99
N SER A 84 -11.67 -6.61 -9.52
CA SER A 84 -11.52 -5.15 -9.59
C SER A 84 -10.43 -4.68 -10.56
N VAL A 85 -9.53 -5.55 -10.99
CA VAL A 85 -8.45 -5.22 -11.93
C VAL A 85 -8.71 -5.78 -13.33
N PRO A 86 -8.02 -5.27 -14.37
CA PRO A 86 -8.13 -5.81 -15.72
C PRO A 86 -7.84 -7.32 -15.79
N GLU A 87 -8.55 -8.03 -16.67
CA GLU A 87 -8.42 -9.48 -16.84
C GLU A 87 -7.03 -9.93 -17.31
N ASP A 88 -6.28 -9.04 -17.95
CA ASP A 88 -4.94 -9.30 -18.47
C ASP A 88 -3.81 -9.02 -17.45
N CYS A 89 -4.17 -8.68 -16.21
CA CYS A 89 -3.22 -8.51 -15.12
C CYS A 89 -2.81 -9.87 -14.50
N LEU A 90 -1.55 -9.96 -14.09
CA LEU A 90 -1.03 -11.09 -13.32
C LEU A 90 -1.08 -10.77 -11.83
N HIS A 91 -1.61 -11.69 -11.02
CA HIS A 91 -1.77 -11.49 -9.57
C HIS A 91 -0.80 -12.39 -8.84
N PHE A 92 0.16 -11.79 -8.14
CA PHE A 92 1.08 -12.50 -7.27
C PHE A 92 0.67 -12.27 -5.82
N THR A 93 0.33 -13.36 -5.14
CA THR A 93 -0.08 -13.32 -3.73
C THR A 93 0.81 -14.28 -2.94
N PRO A 94 1.81 -13.79 -2.20
CA PRO A 94 2.68 -14.65 -1.42
C PRO A 94 1.89 -15.26 -0.25
N ILE A 95 1.55 -16.55 -0.35
CA ILE A 95 0.98 -17.32 0.76
C ILE A 95 2.14 -17.90 1.55
N LEU A 96 2.40 -17.34 2.73
CA LEU A 96 3.26 -17.98 3.72
C LEU A 96 2.47 -19.13 4.35
N ARG A 97 2.90 -20.39 4.18
CA ARG A 97 2.30 -21.47 4.97
C ARG A 97 2.70 -21.28 6.42
N LYS A 98 1.77 -21.58 7.34
CA LYS A 98 2.04 -21.52 8.78
C LYS A 98 3.15 -22.53 9.12
N GLY A 99 4.36 -22.04 9.35
CA GLY A 99 5.56 -22.85 9.64
C GLY A 99 6.71 -22.66 8.65
N ASP A 100 6.46 -22.05 7.49
CA ASP A 100 7.53 -21.71 6.55
C ASP A 100 8.25 -20.46 7.08
N LEU A 101 9.54 -20.60 7.38
CA LEU A 101 10.41 -19.44 7.67
C LEU A 101 10.29 -18.45 6.51
N ASN A 102 10.32 -17.16 6.84
CA ASN A 102 10.24 -16.06 5.88
C ASN A 102 11.05 -16.40 4.61
N PRO A 103 10.45 -16.51 3.41
CA PRO A 103 11.14 -16.90 2.19
C PRO A 103 12.30 -15.97 1.85
N LEU A 104 12.26 -14.72 2.31
CA LEU A 104 13.35 -13.75 2.19
C LEU A 104 14.53 -14.03 3.14
N LEU A 105 14.34 -14.89 4.14
CA LEU A 105 15.38 -15.40 5.03
C LEU A 105 15.83 -16.81 4.62
N SER A 106 15.33 -17.35 3.50
CA SER A 106 15.92 -18.58 2.96
C SER A 106 17.32 -18.27 2.44
N PRO A 107 18.28 -19.21 2.57
CA PRO A 107 19.62 -19.05 2.02
C PRO A 107 19.59 -18.76 0.50
N GLU A 108 18.59 -19.30 -0.20
CA GLU A 108 18.42 -19.18 -1.66
C GLU A 108 17.96 -17.78 -2.10
N ALA A 109 17.09 -17.12 -1.33
CA ALA A 109 16.62 -15.77 -1.64
C ALA A 109 17.70 -14.69 -1.41
N SER A 110 18.63 -14.93 -0.48
CA SER A 110 19.76 -14.02 -0.23
C SER A 110 20.73 -13.95 -1.41
N THR A 111 20.84 -15.04 -2.19
CA THR A 111 21.71 -15.12 -3.37
C THR A 111 21.16 -14.30 -4.54
N LEU A 112 19.84 -14.16 -4.65
CA LEU A 112 19.16 -13.41 -5.72
C LEU A 112 19.15 -11.88 -5.51
N LEU A 113 19.54 -11.41 -4.32
CA LEU A 113 19.58 -9.99 -3.97
C LEU A 113 20.99 -9.38 -4.05
N GLN A 114 22.00 -10.17 -4.42
CA GLN A 114 23.33 -9.64 -4.70
C GLN A 114 23.31 -9.03 -6.11
N PRO A 115 23.65 -7.73 -6.27
CA PRO A 115 23.81 -7.17 -7.61
C PRO A 115 24.91 -7.94 -8.32
N GLU A 116 24.64 -8.41 -9.55
CA GLU A 116 25.68 -8.93 -10.43
C GLU A 116 26.75 -7.84 -10.59
N MET A 117 28.00 -8.24 -10.39
CA MET A 117 29.19 -7.36 -10.37
C MET A 117 29.35 -6.53 -11.64
#